data_AF-A0A091LBV7-F1
#
_entry.id   AF-A0A091LBV7-F1
#
_cell.length_a   1.000
_cell.length_b   1.000
_cell.length_c   1.000
_cell.angle_alpha   90.00
_cell.angle_beta   90.00
_cell.angle_gamma   90.00
#
_symmetry.space_group_name_H-M   'P 1'
#
loop_
_entity.id
_entity.type
_entity.pdbx_description
1 polymer ?
#
loop_
_entity_poly.entity_id
_entity_poly.type
_entity_poly.pdbx_seq_one_letter_code
_entity_poly.pdbx_strand_id
1 'polypeptide(L)'
;MEGDCLSCMKYLMFLFNFFIFLGGACLLGVGIWVIVDPTGFREIVAANPLLFTGAYIMLAMGAMLFLLGFLGCCGAIRENKCLLLFFFMFILLIFLAELSAAILAFIFRENLTREFFTKELKKHYLRNNDTDVFSSTWNSVMIT
;
A
#
# COMPACT_ATOMS: atom_id res chain seq x y z
N MET A 1 -13.88 3.34 37.37
CA MET A 1 -12.50 2.94 37.03
C MET A 1 -12.45 1.86 35.95
N GLU A 2 -13.08 0.69 36.08
CA GLU A 2 -13.11 -0.30 34.97
C GLU A 2 -13.90 0.16 33.72
N GLY A 3 -14.96 0.98 33.90
CA GLY A 3 -15.74 1.52 32.78
C GLY A 3 -15.04 2.62 31.97
N ASP A 4 -14.11 3.36 32.60
CA ASP A 4 -13.43 4.51 31.97
C ASP A 4 -12.33 4.03 31.01
N CYS A 5 -11.61 2.97 31.37
CA CYS A 5 -10.55 2.38 30.55
C CYS A 5 -11.09 1.72 29.27
N LEU A 6 -12.20 0.99 29.37
CA LEU A 6 -12.89 0.36 28.24
C LEU A 6 -13.45 1.40 27.25
N SER A 7 -13.96 2.52 27.76
CA SER A 7 -14.45 3.63 26.94
C SER A 7 -13.32 4.36 26.22
N CYS A 8 -12.18 4.58 26.90
CA CYS A 8 -10.98 5.17 26.31
C CYS A 8 -10.42 4.29 25.17
N MET A 9 -10.31 2.97 25.39
CA MET A 9 -9.83 2.04 24.36
C MET A 9 -10.73 2.00 23.13
N LYS A 10 -12.06 1.98 23.31
CA LYS A 10 -13.02 2.03 22.20
C LYS A 10 -12.87 3.32 21.39
N TYR A 11 -12.71 4.45 22.06
CA TYR A 11 -12.55 5.75 21.40
C TYR A 11 -11.24 5.82 20.61
N LEU A 12 -10.13 5.36 21.20
CA LEU A 12 -8.84 5.28 20.50
C LEU A 12 -8.93 4.36 19.28
N MET A 13 -9.54 3.19 19.42
CA MET A 13 -9.74 2.25 18.31
C MET A 13 -10.54 2.92 17.18
N PHE A 14 -11.63 3.61 17.49
CA PHE A 14 -12.41 4.32 16.48
C PHE A 14 -11.58 5.42 15.79
N LEU A 15 -10.87 6.23 16.56
CA LEU A 15 -10.07 7.35 16.05
C LEU A 15 -8.95 6.87 15.11
N PHE A 16 -8.17 5.86 15.50
CA PHE A 16 -7.10 5.32 14.67
C PHE A 16 -7.64 4.70 13.37
N ASN A 17 -8.73 3.91 13.46
CA ASN A 17 -9.35 3.33 12.26
C ASN A 17 -9.93 4.40 11.34
N PHE A 18 -10.43 5.51 11.89
CA PHE A 18 -10.92 6.64 11.11
C PHE A 18 -9.80 7.35 10.35
N PHE A 19 -8.63 7.54 10.96
CA PHE A 19 -7.46 8.07 10.25
C PHE A 19 -6.96 7.13 9.16
N ILE A 20 -6.94 5.81 9.41
CA ILE A 20 -6.58 4.81 8.39
C ILE A 20 -7.56 4.86 7.22
N PHE A 21 -8.86 4.97 7.52
CA PHE A 21 -9.91 5.12 6.51
C PHE A 21 -9.69 6.37 5.64
N LEU A 22 -9.44 7.53 6.25
CA LEU A 22 -9.16 8.77 5.53
C LEU A 22 -7.89 8.66 4.68
N GLY A 23 -6.82 8.08 5.23
CA GLY A 23 -5.58 7.83 4.50
C GLY A 23 -5.78 6.91 3.30
N GLY A 24 -6.52 5.82 3.47
CA GLY A 24 -6.91 4.90 2.40
C GLY A 24 -7.74 5.58 1.32
N ALA A 25 -8.71 6.43 1.72
CA ALA A 25 -9.53 7.22 0.79
C ALA A 25 -8.67 8.20 -0.03
N CYS A 26 -7.72 8.89 0.61
CA CYS A 26 -6.78 9.78 -0.08
C CYS A 26 -5.89 9.01 -1.06
N LEU A 27 -5.31 7.88 -0.64
CA LEU A 27 -4.47 7.04 -1.51
C LEU A 27 -5.27 6.49 -2.70
N LEU A 28 -6.50 6.05 -2.47
CA LEU A 28 -7.42 5.65 -3.54
C LEU A 28 -7.73 6.80 -4.48
N GLY A 29 -8.05 7.98 -3.93
CA GLY A 29 -8.36 9.17 -4.72
C GLY A 29 -7.20 9.54 -5.64
N VAL A 30 -5.97 9.57 -5.10
CA VAL A 30 -4.76 9.82 -5.89
C VAL A 30 -4.49 8.70 -6.89
N GLY A 31 -4.65 7.43 -6.51
CA GLY A 31 -4.45 6.29 -7.43
C GLY A 31 -5.44 6.31 -8.61
N ILE A 32 -6.72 6.58 -8.33
CA ILE A 32 -7.76 6.75 -9.36
C ILE A 32 -7.45 7.97 -10.22
N TRP A 33 -7.08 9.10 -9.60
CA TRP A 33 -6.69 10.31 -10.31
C TRP A 33 -5.56 10.01 -11.32
N VAL A 34 -4.48 9.35 -10.89
CA VAL A 34 -3.35 8.96 -11.75
C VAL A 34 -3.77 8.09 -12.93
N ILE A 35 -4.77 7.21 -12.76
CA ILE A 35 -5.23 6.29 -13.81
C ILE A 35 -6.23 6.96 -14.76
N VAL A 36 -7.03 7.90 -14.27
CA VAL A 36 -8.12 8.55 -15.02
C VAL A 36 -7.67 9.87 -15.66
N ASP A 37 -6.52 10.42 -15.25
CA ASP A 37 -6.10 11.78 -15.63
C ASP A 37 -6.05 11.98 -17.16
N PRO A 38 -6.87 12.90 -17.71
CA PRO A 38 -6.91 13.20 -19.14
C PRO A 38 -5.74 14.08 -19.61
N THR A 39 -4.91 14.60 -18.71
CA THR A 39 -3.77 15.50 -19.06
C THR A 39 -2.54 14.77 -19.59
N GLY A 40 -2.62 13.45 -19.81
CA GLY A 40 -1.51 12.63 -20.31
C GLY A 40 -0.63 12.05 -19.20
N PHE A 41 -0.94 12.29 -17.92
CA PHE A 41 -0.20 11.71 -16.79
C PHE A 41 -0.21 10.17 -16.80
N ARG A 42 -1.34 9.59 -17.22
CA ARG A 42 -1.47 8.15 -17.46
C ARG A 42 -0.46 7.63 -18.49
N GLU A 43 -0.18 8.38 -19.55
CA GLU A 43 0.80 8.01 -20.59
C GLU A 43 2.22 8.02 -20.02
N ILE A 44 2.56 9.02 -19.20
CA ILE A 44 3.86 9.12 -18.51
C ILE A 44 4.07 7.95 -17.52
N VAL A 45 3.02 7.60 -16.79
CA VAL A 45 3.02 6.47 -15.85
C VAL A 45 3.06 5.13 -16.61
N ALA A 46 2.33 4.99 -17.72
CA ALA A 46 2.31 3.79 -18.56
C ALA A 46 3.62 3.58 -19.34
N ALA A 47 4.33 4.66 -19.69
CA ALA A 47 5.65 4.59 -20.31
C ALA A 47 6.68 3.92 -19.40
N ASN A 48 6.47 3.99 -18.08
CA ASN A 48 7.36 3.41 -17.09
C ASN A 48 6.69 2.20 -16.42
N PRO A 49 7.08 0.95 -16.74
CA PRO A 49 6.43 -0.25 -16.19
C PRO A 49 6.48 -0.30 -14.66
N LEU A 50 7.51 0.30 -14.05
CA LEU A 50 7.62 0.44 -12.59
C LEU A 50 6.60 1.43 -12.01
N LEU A 51 6.39 2.59 -12.64
CA LEU A 51 5.40 3.57 -12.19
C LEU A 51 3.98 3.06 -12.43
N PHE A 52 3.75 2.38 -13.56
CA PHE A 52 2.48 1.73 -13.85
C PHE A 52 2.14 0.65 -12.81
N THR A 53 3.10 -0.22 -12.50
CA THR A 53 2.94 -1.22 -11.44
C THR A 53 2.76 -0.57 -10.07
N GLY A 54 3.54 0.48 -9.77
CA GLY A 54 3.44 1.25 -8.53
C GLY A 54 2.08 1.93 -8.35
N ALA A 55 1.49 2.49 -9.41
CA ALA A 55 0.17 3.10 -9.37
C ALA A 55 -0.93 2.06 -9.07
N TYR A 56 -0.86 0.88 -9.68
CA TYR A 56 -1.77 -0.22 -9.35
C TYR A 56 -1.58 -0.75 -7.93
N ILE A 57 -0.34 -0.87 -7.44
CA ILE A 57 -0.05 -1.25 -6.05
C ILE A 57 -0.60 -0.20 -5.08
N MET A 58 -0.39 1.09 -5.37
CA MET A 58 -0.91 2.19 -4.56
C MET A 58 -2.45 2.16 -4.50
N LEU A 59 -3.11 1.88 -5.63
CA LEU A 59 -4.56 1.73 -5.68
C LEU A 59 -5.03 0.49 -4.90
N ALA A 60 -4.37 -0.65 -5.04
CA ALA A 60 -4.69 -1.87 -4.30
C ALA A 60 -4.51 -1.70 -2.80
N MET A 61 -3.39 -1.12 -2.36
CA MET A 61 -3.12 -0.81 -0.95
C MET A 61 -4.10 0.22 -0.40
N GLY A 62 -4.40 1.27 -1.16
CA GLY A 62 -5.42 2.26 -0.80
C GLY A 62 -6.79 1.62 -0.59
N ALA A 63 -7.21 0.73 -1.49
CA ALA A 63 -8.46 -0.01 -1.38
C ALA A 63 -8.51 -0.87 -0.12
N MET A 64 -7.42 -1.60 0.14
CA MET A 64 -7.30 -2.45 1.31
C MET A 64 -7.39 -1.62 2.61
N LEU A 65 -6.66 -0.50 2.70
CA LEU A 65 -6.68 0.39 3.86
C LEU A 65 -8.05 1.04 4.06
N PHE A 66 -8.72 1.45 2.97
CA PHE A 66 -10.07 2.00 3.02
C PHE A 66 -11.08 0.98 3.59
N LEU A 67 -11.04 -0.26 3.09
CA LEU A 67 -11.92 -1.33 3.56
C LEU A 67 -11.62 -1.71 5.01
N LEU A 68 -10.34 -1.84 5.39
CA LEU A 68 -9.93 -2.13 6.76
C LEU A 68 -10.37 -1.04 7.73
N GLY A 69 -10.16 0.24 7.37
CA GLY A 69 -10.60 1.38 8.17
C GLY A 69 -12.11 1.44 8.32
N PHE A 70 -12.86 1.20 7.23
CA PHE A 70 -14.33 1.15 7.26
C PHE A 70 -14.85 0.02 8.15
N LEU A 71 -14.30 -1.19 8.01
CA LEU A 71 -14.65 -2.35 8.84
C LEU A 71 -14.28 -2.12 10.31
N GLY A 72 -13.14 -1.47 10.58
CA GLY A 72 -12.70 -1.09 11.93
C GLY A 72 -13.64 -0.08 12.60
N CYS A 73 -14.04 0.98 11.87
CA CYS A 73 -15.03 1.94 12.35
C CYS A 73 -16.41 1.30 12.56
N CYS A 74 -16.88 0.47 11.62
CA CYS A 74 -18.15 -0.26 11.76
C CYS A 74 -18.12 -1.26 12.92
N GLY A 75 -17.01 -1.96 13.12
CA GLY A 75 -16.81 -2.89 14.23
C GLY A 75 -16.82 -2.19 15.60
N ALA A 76 -16.22 -0.99 15.67
CA ALA A 76 -16.22 -0.16 16.87
C ALA A 76 -17.62 0.39 17.20
N ILE A 77 -18.38 0.83 16.19
CA ILE A 77 -19.73 1.40 16.38
C ILE A 77 -20.77 0.32 16.72
N ARG A 78 -20.70 -0.85 16.06
CA ARG A 78 -21.81 -1.82 16.08
C ARG A 78 -21.79 -2.76 17.28
N GLU A 79 -20.79 -2.66 18.17
CA GLU A 79 -20.55 -3.54 19.33
C GLU A 79 -20.66 -5.06 19.05
N ASN A 80 -20.62 -5.43 17.76
CA ASN A 80 -20.88 -6.79 17.34
C ASN A 80 -19.57 -7.56 17.41
N LYS A 81 -19.49 -8.44 18.41
CA LYS A 81 -18.34 -9.31 18.68
C LYS A 81 -17.88 -10.09 17.44
N CYS A 82 -18.80 -10.53 16.58
CA CYS A 82 -18.43 -11.25 15.35
C CYS A 82 -17.68 -10.36 14.35
N LEU A 83 -18.07 -9.08 14.22
CA LEU A 83 -17.41 -8.14 13.31
C LEU A 83 -16.02 -7.73 13.83
N LEU A 84 -15.90 -7.54 15.15
CA LEU A 84 -14.63 -7.28 15.82
C LEU A 84 -13.66 -8.47 15.71
N LEU A 85 -14.19 -9.69 15.82
CA LEU A 85 -13.40 -10.92 15.70
C LEU A 85 -12.92 -11.13 14.26
N PHE A 86 -13.77 -10.85 13.27
CA PHE A 86 -13.37 -10.90 11.86
C PHE A 86 -12.28 -9.86 11.54
N PHE A 87 -12.42 -8.62 12.05
CA PHE A 87 -11.39 -7.60 11.94
C PHE A 87 -10.07 -8.03 12.58
N PHE A 88 -10.12 -8.59 13.79
CA PHE A 88 -8.94 -9.12 14.47
C PHE A 88 -8.26 -10.24 13.67
N MET A 89 -9.03 -11.18 13.12
CA MET A 89 -8.50 -12.26 12.28
C MET A 89 -7.83 -11.72 11.00
N PHE A 90 -8.41 -10.70 10.37
CA PHE A 90 -7.81 -10.04 9.20
C PHE A 90 -6.48 -9.36 9.55
N ILE A 91 -6.43 -8.60 10.64
CA ILE A 91 -5.20 -7.96 11.11
C ILE A 91 -4.13 -9.01 11.44
N LEU A 92 -4.51 -10.10 12.11
CA LEU A 92 -3.60 -11.19 12.44
C LEU A 92 -3.03 -11.85 11.18
N LEU A 93 -3.87 -12.06 10.16
CA LEU A 93 -3.44 -12.62 8.87
C LEU A 93 -2.46 -11.68 8.15
N ILE A 94 -2.74 -10.37 8.14
CA ILE A 94 -1.83 -9.35 7.58
C ILE A 94 -0.49 -9.37 8.31
N PHE A 95 -0.52 -9.44 9.65
CA PHE A 95 0.70 -9.50 10.46
C PHE A 95 1.55 -10.74 10.15
N LEU A 96 0.91 -11.92 9.99
CA LEU A 96 1.62 -13.14 9.59
C LEU A 96 2.20 -13.02 8.17
N ALA A 97 1.45 -12.40 7.25
CA ALA A 97 1.93 -12.15 5.90
C ALA A 97 3.14 -11.20 5.90
N GLU A 98 3.08 -10.08 6.64
CA GLU A 98 4.20 -9.15 6.80
C GLU A 98 5.41 -9.81 7.46
N LEU A 99 5.18 -10.61 8.51
CA LEU A 99 6.26 -11.36 9.17
C LEU A 99 6.92 -12.34 8.20
N SER A 100 6.13 -13.09 7.43
CA SER A 100 6.68 -14.01 6.42
C SER A 100 7.45 -13.27 5.33
N ALA A 101 6.95 -12.11 4.87
CA ALA A 101 7.61 -11.27 3.89
C ALA A 101 8.92 -10.69 4.45
N ALA A 102 8.93 -10.25 5.71
CA ALA A 102 10.12 -9.73 6.39
C ALA A 102 11.19 -10.81 6.58
N ILE A 103 10.80 -12.03 6.98
CA ILE A 103 11.71 -13.17 7.10
C ILE A 103 12.29 -13.54 5.72
N LEU A 104 11.44 -13.61 4.69
CA LEU A 104 11.88 -13.89 3.33
C LEU A 104 12.86 -12.83 2.82
N ALA A 105 12.55 -11.54 3.04
CA ALA A 105 13.42 -10.43 2.70
C ALA A 105 14.75 -10.48 3.45
N PHE A 106 14.77 -10.95 4.70
CA PHE A 106 15.99 -11.11 5.48
C PHE A 106 16.86 -12.28 4.99
N ILE A 107 16.27 -13.44 4.75
CA ILE A 107 16.99 -14.63 4.26
C ILE A 107 17.55 -14.39 2.85
N PHE A 108 16.72 -13.84 1.97
CA PHE A 108 17.12 -13.56 0.59
C PHE A 108 17.84 -12.22 0.46
N ARG A 109 18.22 -11.54 1.55
CA ARG A 109 18.88 -10.23 1.49
C ARG A 109 20.10 -10.22 0.58
N GLU A 110 20.85 -11.32 0.50
CA GLU A 110 22.03 -11.50 -0.37
C GLU A 110 21.68 -11.94 -1.80
N ASN A 111 20.58 -12.67 -2.00
CA ASN A 111 20.14 -13.17 -3.31
C ASN A 111 19.22 -12.18 -4.07
N LEU A 112 18.45 -11.36 -3.34
CA LEU A 112 17.55 -10.33 -3.89
C LEU A 112 18.30 -9.09 -4.37
N THR A 113 19.48 -8.78 -3.81
CA THR A 113 20.02 -7.42 -3.81
C THR A 113 20.44 -6.88 -5.17
N ARG A 114 20.81 -7.73 -6.13
CA ARG A 114 21.12 -7.27 -7.49
C ARG A 114 20.71 -8.23 -8.59
N GLU A 115 21.12 -9.49 -8.59
CA GLU A 115 20.87 -10.34 -9.76
C GLU A 115 19.39 -10.54 -10.07
N PHE A 116 18.55 -10.81 -9.06
CA PHE A 116 17.13 -11.10 -9.28
C PHE A 116 16.36 -9.84 -9.69
N PHE A 117 16.55 -8.74 -8.94
CA PHE A 117 15.97 -7.44 -9.29
C PHE A 117 16.46 -6.96 -10.65
N THR A 118 17.76 -7.05 -10.94
CA THR A 118 18.33 -6.61 -12.23
C THR A 118 17.90 -7.53 -13.36
N LYS A 119 17.71 -8.84 -13.15
CA LYS A 119 17.18 -9.76 -14.18
C LYS A 119 15.72 -9.47 -14.48
N GLU A 120 14.87 -9.33 -13.47
CA GLU A 120 13.44 -8.99 -13.69
C GLU A 120 13.29 -7.57 -14.24
N LEU A 121 14.03 -6.60 -13.71
CA LEU A 121 14.11 -5.25 -14.27
C LEU A 121 14.60 -5.29 -15.70
N LYS A 122 15.75 -5.91 -16.01
CA LYS A 122 16.32 -5.95 -17.38
C LYS A 122 15.40 -6.68 -18.35
N LYS A 123 14.71 -7.73 -17.92
CA LYS A 123 13.74 -8.47 -18.74
C LYS A 123 12.49 -7.64 -19.05
N HIS A 124 12.02 -6.83 -18.10
CA HIS A 124 10.91 -5.89 -18.30
C HIS A 124 11.33 -4.58 -18.98
N TYR A 125 12.58 -4.14 -18.80
CA TYR A 125 13.13 -2.88 -19.30
C TYR A 125 13.64 -3.01 -20.75
N LEU A 126 14.37 -4.08 -21.09
CA LEU A 126 14.81 -4.33 -22.48
C LEU A 126 13.65 -4.68 -23.43
N ARG A 127 12.45 -4.95 -22.90
CA ARG A 127 11.26 -5.21 -23.73
C ARG A 127 10.71 -3.94 -24.38
N ASN A 128 10.92 -2.76 -23.78
CA ASN A 128 10.44 -1.48 -24.29
C ASN A 128 11.61 -0.49 -24.39
N ASN A 129 12.21 -0.41 -25.58
CA ASN A 129 13.41 0.37 -25.85
C ASN A 129 13.12 1.86 -26.12
N ASP A 130 12.11 2.47 -25.51
CA ASP A 130 11.77 3.88 -25.75
C ASP A 130 11.37 4.62 -24.46
N THR A 131 12.14 5.68 -24.18
CA THR A 131 11.96 6.79 -23.22
C THR A 131 12.68 6.69 -21.88
N ASP A 132 13.92 7.18 -21.91
CA ASP A 132 14.91 7.36 -20.84
C ASP A 132 14.52 8.36 -19.72
N VAL A 133 13.24 8.45 -19.37
CA VAL A 133 12.74 9.40 -18.37
C VAL A 133 13.14 8.96 -16.95
N PHE A 134 13.09 7.66 -16.65
CA PHE A 134 13.49 7.13 -15.34
C PHE A 134 14.98 7.34 -15.09
N SER A 135 15.85 7.02 -16.05
CA SER A 135 17.30 7.24 -15.94
C SER A 135 17.63 8.73 -15.77
N SER A 136 16.96 9.60 -16.55
CA SER A 136 17.14 11.05 -16.46
C SER A 136 16.67 11.62 -15.11
N THR A 137 15.50 11.19 -14.61
CA THR A 137 14.95 11.64 -13.33
C THR A 137 15.80 11.15 -12.16
N TRP A 138 16.29 9.90 -12.22
CA TRP A 138 17.13 9.33 -11.17
C TRP A 138 18.52 9.93 -11.13
N ASN A 139 19.08 10.28 -12.29
CA ASN A 139 20.31 11.05 -12.38
C ASN A 139 20.12 12.46 -11.76
N SER A 140 18.97 13.10 -11.99
CA SER A 140 18.70 14.44 -11.45
C SER A 140 18.54 14.46 -9.92
N VAL A 141 17.97 13.41 -9.32
CA VAL A 141 17.83 13.27 -7.86
C VAL A 141 19.15 12.87 -7.20
N MET A 142 20.00 12.11 -7.88
CA MET A 142 21.26 11.62 -7.31
C MET A 142 22.41 12.64 -7.40
N ILE A 143 22.32 13.61 -8.32
CA ILE A 143 23.32 14.67 -8.50
C ILE A 143 22.98 15.94 -7.68
N THR A 144 21.74 16.05 -7.16
CA THR A 144 21.34 17.12 -6.22
C THR A 144 21.55 16.68 -4.79
#